data_AF-A0A8T0D167-F1
#
_entry.id   AF-A0A8T0D167-F1
#
_cell.length_a   1.000
_cell.length_b   1.000
_cell.length_c   1.000
_cell.angle_alpha   90.00
_cell.angle_beta   90.00
_cell.angle_gamma   90.00
#
_symmetry.space_group_name_H-M   'P 1'
#
loop_
_entity.id
_entity.type
_entity.pdbx_description
1 polymer ?
#
loop_
_entity_poly.entity_id
_entity_poly.type
_entity_poly.pdbx_seq_one_letter_code
_entity_poly.pdbx_strand_id
1 'polypeptide(L)'
;MTYAQTSASCLKLAIEGERLCRAGELRNGISCFHSALSNGTDDLRCLSAIYCQLGNAYFCRQNYAKALEYHRWDFTLARLTNDGVSEHQASGNLGNTLKMLGKYDEAILCFNRQLDIARQLNDQHMEARALYNLGNVYHAKGKQWARTSGQSDPGELPTEAIEAQHKAVEYYR
;
A
#
# COMPACT_ATOMS: atom_id res chain seq x y z
N MET A 1 25.94 -19.87 -14.09
CA MET A 1 25.76 -18.42 -13.88
C MET A 1 26.06 -18.14 -12.43
N THR A 2 26.85 -17.11 -12.12
CA THR A 2 27.15 -16.73 -10.73
C THR A 2 25.99 -15.91 -10.15
N TYR A 3 25.77 -15.95 -8.84
CA TYR A 3 24.68 -15.21 -8.17
C TYR A 3 24.68 -13.69 -8.42
N ALA A 4 25.85 -13.10 -8.66
CA ALA A 4 25.96 -11.70 -9.06
C ALA A 4 25.30 -11.43 -10.43
N GLN A 5 25.33 -12.40 -11.35
CA GLN A 5 24.71 -12.29 -12.67
C GLN A 5 23.17 -12.41 -12.59
N THR A 6 22.64 -13.22 -11.67
CA THR A 6 21.19 -13.35 -11.48
C THR A 6 20.58 -12.11 -10.81
N SER A 7 21.24 -11.54 -9.81
CA SER A 7 20.83 -10.28 -9.17
C SER A 7 20.82 -9.10 -10.17
N ALA A 8 21.85 -8.99 -11.03
CA ALA A 8 21.88 -7.97 -12.07
C ALA A 8 20.81 -8.16 -13.16
N SER A 9 20.44 -9.42 -13.46
CA SER A 9 19.35 -9.76 -14.38
C SER A 9 17.99 -9.37 -13.80
N CYS A 10 17.76 -9.68 -12.51
CA CYS A 10 16.56 -9.33 -11.77
C CYS A 10 16.30 -7.82 -11.77
N LEU A 11 17.33 -7.02 -11.43
CA LEU A 11 17.21 -5.56 -11.40
C LEU A 11 16.84 -4.97 -12.77
N LYS A 12 17.45 -5.45 -13.86
CA LYS A 12 17.13 -4.98 -15.23
C LYS A 12 15.67 -5.27 -15.59
N LEU A 13 15.19 -6.47 -15.27
CA LEU A 13 13.79 -6.86 -15.52
C LEU A 13 12.82 -6.05 -14.67
N ALA A 14 13.17 -5.72 -13.43
CA ALA A 14 12.36 -4.87 -12.56
C ALA A 14 12.26 -3.44 -13.11
N ILE A 15 13.37 -2.85 -13.56
CA ILE A 15 13.40 -1.51 -14.17
C ILE A 15 12.53 -1.48 -15.44
N GLU A 16 12.64 -2.49 -16.30
CA GLU A 16 11.81 -2.59 -17.51
C GLU A 16 10.33 -2.78 -17.16
N GLY A 17 10.02 -3.59 -16.16
CA GLY A 17 8.66 -3.76 -15.65
C GLY A 17 8.05 -2.45 -15.18
N GLU A 18 8.81 -1.64 -14.45
CA GLU A 18 8.39 -0.32 -14.00
C GLU A 18 8.15 0.63 -15.18
N ARG A 19 9.06 0.66 -16.16
CA ARG A 19 8.92 1.47 -17.37
C ARG A 19 7.63 1.15 -18.12
N LEU A 20 7.33 -0.14 -18.30
CA LEU A 20 6.13 -0.62 -18.97
C LEU A 20 4.85 -0.25 -18.19
N CYS A 21 4.86 -0.39 -16.87
CA CYS A 21 3.74 0.05 -16.03
C CYS A 21 3.47 1.55 -16.15
N ARG A 22 4.53 2.39 -16.19
CA ARG A 22 4.41 3.84 -16.41
C ARG A 22 3.90 4.18 -17.82
N ALA A 23 4.18 3.34 -18.82
CA ALA A 23 3.66 3.46 -20.17
C ALA A 23 2.20 2.96 -20.32
N GLY A 24 1.58 2.45 -19.25
CA GLY A 24 0.22 1.89 -19.27
C GLY A 24 0.16 0.42 -19.72
N GLU A 25 1.28 -0.18 -20.09
CA GLU A 25 1.40 -1.59 -20.51
C GLU A 25 1.44 -2.54 -19.31
N LEU A 26 0.45 -2.46 -18.43
CA LEU A 26 0.43 -3.18 -17.14
C LEU A 26 0.62 -4.70 -17.27
N ARG A 27 0.12 -5.32 -18.36
CA ARG A 27 0.29 -6.77 -18.58
C ARG A 27 1.76 -7.14 -18.82
N ASN A 28 2.45 -6.35 -19.63
CA ASN A 28 3.86 -6.58 -19.96
C ASN A 28 4.72 -6.27 -18.73
N GLY A 29 4.42 -5.18 -18.02
CA GLY A 29 5.09 -4.83 -16.76
C GLY A 29 5.00 -5.94 -15.71
N ILE A 30 3.80 -6.48 -15.48
CA ILE A 30 3.59 -7.63 -14.58
C ILE A 30 4.43 -8.84 -15.03
N SER A 31 4.48 -9.13 -16.33
CA SER A 31 5.29 -10.25 -16.86
C SER A 31 6.79 -10.06 -16.59
N CYS A 32 7.30 -8.83 -16.73
CA CYS A 32 8.68 -8.49 -16.43
C CYS A 32 8.99 -8.67 -14.94
N PHE A 33 8.11 -8.23 -14.04
CA PHE A 33 8.29 -8.42 -12.60
C PHE A 33 8.28 -9.89 -12.19
N HIS A 34 7.39 -10.72 -12.73
CA HIS A 34 7.42 -12.18 -12.50
C HIS A 34 8.71 -12.83 -13.01
N SER A 35 9.21 -12.37 -14.16
CA SER A 35 10.49 -12.81 -14.69
C SER A 35 11.65 -12.41 -13.78
N ALA A 36 11.60 -11.19 -13.20
CA ALA A 36 12.58 -10.71 -12.23
C ALA A 36 12.59 -11.61 -10.98
N LEU A 37 11.42 -11.90 -10.41
CA LEU A 37 11.29 -12.83 -9.26
C LEU A 37 11.84 -14.22 -9.58
N SER A 38 11.59 -14.73 -10.78
CA SER A 38 12.09 -16.03 -11.22
C SER A 38 13.62 -16.08 -11.35
N ASN A 39 14.27 -14.95 -11.65
CA ASN A 39 15.73 -14.85 -11.66
C ASN A 39 16.31 -14.79 -10.23
N GLY A 40 15.54 -14.28 -9.26
CA GLY A 40 15.92 -14.17 -7.85
C GLY A 40 16.88 -13.00 -7.57
N THR A 41 16.83 -12.51 -6.32
CA THR A 41 17.77 -11.51 -5.79
C THR A 41 17.90 -11.67 -4.29
N ASP A 42 19.09 -11.44 -3.75
CA ASP A 42 19.35 -11.39 -2.30
C ASP A 42 19.12 -9.99 -1.72
N ASP A 43 18.91 -8.99 -2.58
CA ASP A 43 18.60 -7.63 -2.15
C ASP A 43 17.12 -7.52 -1.77
N LEU A 44 16.86 -7.54 -0.46
CA LEU A 44 15.52 -7.39 0.11
C LEU A 44 14.83 -6.09 -0.32
N ARG A 45 15.58 -5.01 -0.58
CA ARG A 45 14.99 -3.74 -1.04
C ARG A 45 14.53 -3.86 -2.49
N CYS A 46 15.32 -4.49 -3.35
CA CYS A 46 14.91 -4.79 -4.71
C CYS A 46 13.67 -5.70 -4.73
N LEU A 47 13.65 -6.73 -3.88
CA LEU A 47 12.52 -7.65 -3.78
C LEU A 47 11.24 -6.96 -3.27
N SER A 48 11.35 -6.12 -2.24
CA SER A 48 10.25 -5.28 -1.73
C SER A 48 9.72 -4.35 -2.83
N ALA A 49 10.59 -3.67 -3.56
CA ALA A 49 10.18 -2.82 -4.68
C ALA A 49 9.41 -3.61 -5.75
N ILE A 50 9.88 -4.81 -6.13
CA ILE A 50 9.17 -5.66 -7.10
C ILE A 50 7.77 -6.05 -6.59
N TYR A 51 7.65 -6.44 -5.31
CA TYR A 51 6.35 -6.77 -4.72
C TYR A 51 5.43 -5.55 -4.62
N CYS A 52 5.93 -4.38 -4.22
CA CYS A 52 5.17 -3.14 -4.21
C CYS A 52 4.59 -2.85 -5.61
N GLN A 53 5.42 -2.93 -6.66
CA GLN A 53 5.00 -2.66 -8.03
C GLN A 53 4.02 -3.70 -8.59
N LEU A 54 4.21 -4.99 -8.28
CA LEU A 54 3.24 -6.03 -8.63
C LEU A 54 1.89 -5.80 -7.94
N GLY A 55 1.91 -5.46 -6.65
CA GLY A 55 0.71 -5.11 -5.90
C GLY A 55 -0.04 -3.95 -6.55
N ASN A 56 0.67 -2.86 -6.84
CA ASN A 56 0.11 -1.69 -7.53
C ASN A 56 -0.46 -2.04 -8.91
N ALA A 57 0.26 -2.84 -9.70
CA ALA A 57 -0.20 -3.24 -11.03
C ALA A 57 -1.47 -4.11 -10.97
N TYR A 58 -1.56 -5.04 -10.02
CA TYR A 58 -2.79 -5.82 -9.80
C TYR A 58 -3.93 -4.97 -9.24
N PHE A 59 -3.63 -4.01 -8.37
CA PHE A 59 -4.59 -3.05 -7.86
C PHE A 59 -5.20 -2.21 -9.00
N CYS A 60 -4.38 -1.67 -9.90
CA CYS A 60 -4.84 -0.93 -11.09
C CYS A 60 -5.71 -1.79 -12.01
N ARG A 61 -5.47 -3.11 -12.05
CA ARG A 61 -6.30 -4.08 -12.79
C ARG A 61 -7.53 -4.55 -12.01
N GLN A 62 -7.79 -3.98 -10.84
CA GLN A 62 -8.89 -4.33 -9.93
C GLN A 62 -8.85 -5.78 -9.43
N ASN A 63 -7.70 -6.46 -9.55
CA ASN A 63 -7.48 -7.76 -8.94
C ASN A 63 -6.94 -7.57 -7.52
N TYR A 64 -7.84 -7.16 -6.62
CA TYR A 64 -7.47 -6.81 -5.24
C TYR A 64 -6.99 -8.02 -4.43
N ALA A 65 -7.41 -9.24 -4.77
CA ALA A 65 -6.92 -10.45 -4.11
C ALA A 65 -5.42 -10.67 -4.36
N LYS A 66 -4.97 -10.56 -5.61
CA LYS A 66 -3.53 -10.63 -5.92
C LYS A 66 -2.76 -9.43 -5.38
N ALA A 67 -3.33 -8.23 -5.47
CA ALA A 67 -2.71 -7.05 -4.89
C ALA A 67 -2.45 -7.25 -3.38
N LEU A 68 -3.39 -7.87 -2.67
CA LEU A 68 -3.26 -8.15 -1.24
C LEU A 68 -2.09 -9.06 -0.92
N GLU A 69 -1.88 -10.12 -1.71
CA GLU A 69 -0.75 -11.05 -1.54
C GLU A 69 0.59 -10.30 -1.67
N TYR A 70 0.77 -9.55 -2.75
CA TYR A 70 2.01 -8.82 -3.01
C TYR A 70 2.25 -7.68 -2.01
N HIS A 71 1.23 -6.91 -1.65
CA HIS A 71 1.39 -5.86 -0.65
C HIS A 71 1.66 -6.42 0.76
N ARG A 72 1.19 -7.62 1.09
CA ARG A 72 1.56 -8.29 2.35
C ARG A 72 3.03 -8.71 2.35
N TRP A 73 3.54 -9.23 1.24
CA TRP A 73 4.96 -9.57 1.11
C TRP A 73 5.84 -8.33 1.16
N ASP A 74 5.48 -7.27 0.44
CA ASP A 74 6.15 -5.98 0.51
C ASP A 74 6.17 -5.42 1.94
N PHE A 75 5.02 -5.36 2.62
CA PHE A 75 4.94 -4.92 4.02
C PHE A 75 5.81 -5.74 4.97
N THR A 76 5.85 -7.06 4.78
CA THR A 76 6.70 -7.95 5.57
C THR A 76 8.18 -7.64 5.36
N LEU A 77 8.60 -7.44 4.11
CA LEU A 77 9.98 -7.08 3.79
C LEU A 77 10.36 -5.67 4.28
N ALA A 78 9.48 -4.69 4.12
CA ALA A 78 9.71 -3.33 4.59
C ALA A 78 9.93 -3.25 6.11
N ARG A 79 9.24 -4.12 6.88
CA ARG A 79 9.49 -4.27 8.31
C ARG A 79 10.85 -4.88 8.64
N LEU A 80 11.36 -5.77 7.79
CA LEU A 80 12.66 -6.41 7.98
C LEU A 80 13.82 -5.48 7.63
N THR A 81 13.63 -4.57 6.67
CA THR A 81 14.67 -3.60 6.29
C THR A 81 14.83 -2.46 7.29
N ASN A 82 13.92 -2.34 8.27
CA ASN A 82 13.89 -1.30 9.30
C ASN A 82 13.92 0.13 8.72
N ASP A 83 13.39 0.29 7.51
CA ASP A 83 13.21 1.59 6.85
C ASP A 83 11.77 2.06 7.07
N GLY A 84 11.62 3.06 7.96
CA GLY A 84 10.31 3.62 8.27
C GLY A 84 9.59 4.19 7.04
N VAL A 85 10.31 4.76 6.07
CA VAL A 85 9.67 5.32 4.87
C VAL A 85 9.05 4.20 4.03
N SER A 86 9.80 3.13 3.80
CA SER A 86 9.30 1.94 3.10
C SER A 86 8.13 1.28 3.85
N GLU A 87 8.22 1.14 5.18
CA GLU A 87 7.15 0.53 5.97
C GLU A 87 5.87 1.38 5.95
N HIS A 88 5.97 2.72 5.98
CA HIS A 88 4.83 3.62 5.82
C HIS A 88 4.13 3.42 4.48
N GLN A 89 4.90 3.38 3.38
CA GLN A 89 4.37 3.20 2.04
C GLN A 89 3.67 1.85 1.89
N ALA A 90 4.33 0.77 2.33
CA ALA A 90 3.77 -0.58 2.27
C ALA A 90 2.49 -0.72 3.12
N SER A 91 2.47 -0.12 4.32
CA SER A 91 1.28 -0.05 5.18
C SER A 91 0.11 0.63 4.47
N GLY A 92 0.37 1.78 3.82
CA GLY A 92 -0.65 2.51 3.06
C GLY A 92 -1.21 1.73 1.87
N ASN A 93 -0.35 1.04 1.12
CA ASN A 93 -0.77 0.23 -0.03
C ASN A 93 -1.61 -0.99 0.40
N LEU A 94 -1.18 -1.66 1.47
CA LEU A 94 -1.91 -2.77 2.07
C LEU A 94 -3.28 -2.30 2.59
N GLY A 95 -3.32 -1.20 3.33
CA GLY A 95 -4.57 -0.61 3.86
C GLY A 95 -5.55 -0.23 2.75
N ASN A 96 -5.06 0.37 1.66
CA ASN A 96 -5.90 0.71 0.51
C ASN A 96 -6.48 -0.54 -0.17
N THR A 97 -5.69 -1.60 -0.29
CA THR A 97 -6.16 -2.86 -0.85
C THR A 97 -7.22 -3.53 0.02
N LEU A 98 -7.00 -3.56 1.34
CA LEU A 98 -7.97 -4.08 2.31
C LEU A 98 -9.29 -3.29 2.27
N LYS A 99 -9.21 -1.95 2.16
CA LYS A 99 -10.39 -1.09 1.97
C LYS A 99 -11.18 -1.47 0.73
N MET A 100 -10.52 -1.72 -0.41
CA MET A 100 -11.20 -2.15 -1.65
C MET A 100 -11.85 -3.52 -1.54
N LEU A 101 -11.34 -4.38 -0.64
CA LEU A 101 -11.92 -5.68 -0.32
C LEU A 101 -13.02 -5.61 0.76
N GLY A 102 -13.39 -4.42 1.25
CA GLY A 102 -14.37 -4.25 2.33
C GLY A 102 -13.86 -4.65 3.72
N LYS A 103 -12.57 -4.94 3.86
CA LYS A 103 -11.91 -5.34 5.12
C LYS A 103 -11.48 -4.10 5.91
N TYR A 104 -12.46 -3.30 6.32
CA TYR A 104 -12.21 -1.97 6.85
C TYR A 104 -11.43 -1.96 8.16
N ASP A 105 -11.68 -2.92 9.06
CA ASP A 105 -10.96 -2.98 10.35
C ASP A 105 -9.48 -3.31 10.15
N GLU A 106 -9.15 -4.27 9.27
CA GLU A 106 -7.76 -4.56 8.89
C GLU A 106 -7.09 -3.34 8.22
N ALA A 107 -7.84 -2.59 7.39
CA ALA A 107 -7.33 -1.39 6.74
C ALA A 107 -7.05 -0.24 7.73
N ILE A 108 -7.91 -0.05 8.75
CA ILE A 108 -7.71 0.93 9.82
C ILE A 108 -6.41 0.63 10.57
N LEU A 109 -6.13 -0.63 10.90
CA LEU A 109 -4.88 -1.02 11.55
C LEU A 109 -3.65 -0.64 10.70
N CYS A 110 -3.72 -0.85 9.38
CA CYS A 110 -2.64 -0.48 8.47
C CYS A 110 -2.42 1.04 8.42
N PHE A 111 -3.49 1.83 8.38
CA PHE A 111 -3.36 3.30 8.33
C PHE A 111 -2.97 3.91 9.68
N ASN A 112 -3.34 3.29 10.81
CA ASN A 112 -2.80 3.67 12.12
C ASN A 112 -1.29 3.39 12.18
N ARG A 113 -0.81 2.25 11.68
CA ARG A 113 0.63 1.99 11.58
C ARG A 113 1.33 3.04 10.70
N GLN A 114 0.71 3.42 9.59
CA GLN A 114 1.19 4.49 8.72
C GLN A 114 1.33 5.83 9.47
N LEU A 115 0.34 6.17 10.30
CA LEU A 115 0.32 7.39 11.12
C LEU A 115 1.40 7.35 12.21
N ASP A 116 1.54 6.24 12.91
CA ASP A 116 2.56 6.07 13.96
C ASP A 116 3.96 6.26 13.41
N ILE A 117 4.26 5.67 12.25
CA ILE A 117 5.55 5.83 11.59
C ILE A 117 5.78 7.29 11.17
N ALA A 118 4.77 7.95 10.60
CA ALA A 118 4.89 9.35 10.20
C ALA A 118 5.25 10.26 11.38
N ARG A 119 4.62 10.03 12.54
CA ARG A 119 4.90 10.76 13.78
C ARG A 119 6.29 10.45 14.33
N GLN A 120 6.71 9.18 14.29
CA GLN A 120 8.06 8.76 14.70
C GLN A 120 9.13 9.44 13.85
N LEU A 121 8.88 9.63 12.55
CA LEU A 121 9.77 10.31 11.62
C LEU A 121 9.63 11.84 11.64
N ASN A 122 8.64 12.38 12.37
CA ASN A 122 8.26 13.80 12.35
C ASN A 122 8.00 14.34 10.94
N ASP A 123 7.47 13.50 10.04
CA ASP A 123 7.16 13.88 8.66
C ASP A 123 5.67 14.25 8.53
N GLN A 124 5.41 15.54 8.37
CA GLN A 124 4.06 16.10 8.29
C GLN A 124 3.32 15.69 7.01
N HIS A 125 4.02 15.46 5.90
CA HIS A 125 3.39 15.02 4.65
C HIS A 125 2.94 13.56 4.75
N MET A 126 3.77 12.73 5.37
CA MET A 126 3.46 11.33 5.71
C MET A 126 2.30 11.25 6.70
N GLU A 127 2.22 12.14 7.69
CA GLU A 127 1.13 12.18 8.66
C GLU A 127 -0.18 12.59 7.97
N ALA A 128 -0.16 13.66 7.16
CA ALA A 128 -1.33 14.10 6.41
C ALA A 128 -1.89 12.99 5.50
N ARG A 129 -1.02 12.24 4.80
CA ARG A 129 -1.43 11.10 3.97
C ARG A 129 -2.09 9.99 4.79
N ALA A 130 -1.54 9.67 5.96
CA ALA A 130 -2.10 8.64 6.84
C ALA A 130 -3.49 9.04 7.37
N LEU A 131 -3.64 10.29 7.81
CA LEU A 131 -4.91 10.83 8.29
C LEU A 131 -5.98 10.88 7.20
N TYR A 132 -5.59 11.30 5.98
CA TYR A 132 -6.48 11.23 4.81
C TYR A 132 -6.97 9.81 4.53
N ASN A 133 -6.07 8.82 4.58
CA ASN A 133 -6.43 7.42 4.40
C ASN A 133 -7.35 6.89 5.51
N LEU A 134 -7.12 7.27 6.77
CA LEU A 134 -7.99 6.96 7.90
C LEU A 134 -9.41 7.51 7.72
N GLY A 135 -9.54 8.80 7.40
CA GLY A 135 -10.84 9.42 7.13
C GLY A 135 -11.59 8.70 6.00
N ASN A 136 -10.89 8.37 4.91
CA ASN A 136 -11.47 7.63 3.78
C ASN A 136 -11.97 6.23 4.15
N VAL A 137 -11.25 5.48 4.98
CA VAL A 137 -11.69 4.13 5.36
C VAL A 137 -12.87 4.17 6.33
N TYR A 138 -12.90 5.13 7.26
CA TYR A 138 -14.07 5.33 8.14
C TYR A 138 -15.29 5.75 7.34
N HIS A 139 -15.14 6.66 6.39
CA HIS A 139 -16.22 7.05 5.47
C HIS A 139 -16.75 5.83 4.68
N ALA A 140 -15.85 5.01 4.11
CA ALA A 140 -16.24 3.81 3.38
C ALA A 140 -16.98 2.79 4.27
N LYS A 141 -16.48 2.58 5.50
CA LYS A 141 -17.09 1.70 6.50
C LYS A 141 -18.49 2.17 6.89
N GLY A 142 -18.67 3.45 7.20
CA GLY A 142 -19.98 4.03 7.52
C GLY A 142 -20.96 3.94 6.36
N LYS A 143 -20.50 4.19 5.12
CA LYS A 143 -21.33 4.05 3.92
C LYS A 143 -21.78 2.61 3.67
N GLN A 144 -20.90 1.62 3.89
CA GLN A 144 -21.31 0.21 3.80
C GLN A 144 -22.30 -0.14 4.91
N TRP A 145 -22.03 0.29 6.15
CA TRP A 145 -22.91 0.05 7.28
C TRP A 145 -24.33 0.61 7.04
N ALA A 146 -24.45 1.86 6.54
CA ALA A 146 -25.76 2.45 6.25
C ALA A 146 -26.54 1.66 5.18
N ARG A 147 -25.83 1.14 4.18
CA ARG A 147 -26.44 0.29 3.13
C ARG A 147 -26.92 -1.05 3.66
N THR A 148 -26.19 -1.67 4.57
CA THR A 148 -26.52 -3.01 5.10
C THR A 148 -27.52 -2.99 6.24
N SER A 149 -27.52 -1.92 7.05
CA SER A 149 -28.32 -1.83 8.28
C SER A 149 -29.70 -1.20 8.04
N GLY A 150 -29.92 -0.57 6.89
CA GLY A 150 -31.17 0.17 6.60
C GLY A 150 -31.39 1.40 7.50
N GLN A 151 -30.41 1.75 8.33
CA GLN A 151 -30.41 2.89 9.24
C GLN A 151 -29.47 3.98 8.71
N SER A 152 -29.94 5.23 8.77
CA SER A 152 -29.21 6.41 8.27
C SER A 152 -28.22 7.00 9.27
N ASP A 153 -28.21 6.53 10.52
CA ASP A 153 -27.38 7.08 11.60
C ASP A 153 -26.17 6.17 11.86
N PRO A 154 -24.97 6.48 11.32
CA PRO A 154 -23.76 5.67 11.48
C PRO A 154 -23.24 5.57 12.93
N GLY A 155 -23.91 6.21 13.89
CA GLY A 155 -23.41 6.39 15.24
C GLY A 155 -22.29 7.44 15.29
N GLU A 156 -21.74 7.67 16.48
CA GLU A 156 -20.60 8.56 16.64
C GLU A 156 -19.34 7.98 15.98
N LEU A 157 -18.71 8.78 15.13
CA LEU A 157 -17.40 8.45 14.58
C LEU A 157 -16.37 8.44 15.73
N PRO A 158 -15.41 7.49 15.75
CA PRO A 158 -14.33 7.51 16.72
C PRO A 158 -13.61 8.87 16.70
N THR A 159 -13.20 9.36 17.85
CA THR A 159 -12.51 10.65 17.99
C THR A 159 -11.33 10.77 17.03
N GLU A 160 -10.61 9.67 16.81
CA GLU A 160 -9.48 9.59 15.89
C GLU A 160 -9.88 9.86 14.43
N ALA A 161 -11.07 9.45 14.02
CA ALA A 161 -11.59 9.70 12.68
C ALA A 161 -11.95 11.18 12.49
N ILE A 162 -12.55 11.80 13.53
CA ILE A 162 -12.89 13.22 13.55
C ILE A 162 -11.62 14.06 13.50
N GLU A 163 -10.65 13.77 14.39
CA GLU A 163 -9.35 14.45 14.41
C GLU A 163 -8.60 14.30 13.08
N ALA A 164 -8.63 13.11 12.47
CA ALA A 164 -8.01 12.89 11.17
C ALA A 164 -8.66 13.73 10.07
N GLN A 165 -9.99 13.86 10.07
CA GLN A 165 -10.71 14.70 9.13
C GLN A 165 -10.33 16.19 9.30
N HIS A 166 -10.32 16.69 10.53
CA HIS A 166 -9.97 18.09 10.83
C HIS A 166 -8.54 18.41 10.40
N LYS A 167 -7.57 17.58 10.80
CA LYS A 167 -6.17 17.77 10.42
C LYS A 167 -5.97 17.68 8.91
N ALA A 168 -6.61 16.71 8.23
CA ALA A 168 -6.52 16.62 6.78
C ALA A 168 -7.02 17.90 6.08
N VAL A 169 -8.12 18.50 6.57
CA VAL A 169 -8.65 19.76 6.04
C VAL A 169 -7.70 20.93 6.27
N GLU A 170 -7.03 21.00 7.43
CA GLU A 170 -6.03 22.05 7.70
C GLU A 170 -4.80 21.92 6.80
N TYR A 171 -4.33 20.72 6.53
CA TYR A 171 -3.14 20.50 5.69
C TYR A 171 -3.35 20.76 4.19
N TYR A 172 -4.58 20.64 3.69
CA TYR A 172 -4.91 20.86 2.27
C TYR A 172 -5.53 22.25 1.99
N ARG A 173 -5.59 23.13 3.00
CA ARG A 173 -5.95 24.56 2.85
C ARG A 173 -4.72 25.40 2.53
#